data_AF-A0ABD3V4N4-F1
#
_entry.id   AF-A0ABD3V4N4-F1
#
_cell.length_a   1.000
_cell.length_b   1.000
_cell.length_c   1.000
_cell.angle_alpha   90.00
_cell.angle_beta   90.00
_cell.angle_gamma   90.00
#
_symmetry.space_group_name_H-M   'P 1'
#
loop_
_entity.id
_entity.type
_entity.pdbx_description
1 polymer ?
#
loop_
_entity_poly.entity_id
_entity_poly.type
_entity_poly.pdbx_seq_one_letter_code
_entity_poly.pdbx_strand_id
1 'polypeptide(L)'
;MIFSCQVDNVQNFRVQIKTRDMAMKYLQLYVPDLSTSLIQKFKSQLRSLEVYINNQTSEALVFLESYFFTGGMFASNDKPRDIQPHSGCVYFLANKSIVAGVSGGFKFKVVGKDVYMYLGFSNPLMGSYKTFVYLMKDGYQSAEQAYDMAENDSLKMVVCDEYIAEVALTYPYYSPFSRIHCKISYMEKTIV
;
A
#
# COMPACT_ATOMS: atom_id res chain seq x y z
N MET A 1 15.17 -25.94 -2.94
CA MET A 1 13.95 -25.88 -2.10
C MET A 1 12.96 -25.00 -2.83
N ILE A 2 11.97 -25.59 -3.48
CA ILE A 2 10.95 -24.89 -4.29
C ILE A 2 9.75 -24.68 -3.39
N PHE A 3 9.32 -23.43 -3.20
CA PHE A 3 8.07 -23.13 -2.52
C PHE A 3 7.03 -22.79 -3.59
N SER A 4 6.08 -23.68 -3.81
CA SER A 4 4.87 -23.36 -4.58
C SER A 4 3.88 -22.66 -3.65
N CYS A 5 3.45 -21.46 -4.05
CA CYS A 5 2.30 -20.78 -3.47
C CYS A 5 1.10 -21.13 -4.36
N GLN A 6 0.20 -22.00 -3.88
CA GLN A 6 -1.11 -22.15 -4.51
C GLN A 6 -2.00 -20.99 -4.06
N VAL A 7 -2.41 -20.17 -5.02
CA VAL A 7 -3.41 -19.11 -4.84
C VAL A 7 -4.75 -19.71 -5.24
N ASP A 8 -5.44 -20.35 -4.30
CA ASP A 8 -6.78 -20.87 -4.52
C ASP A 8 -7.80 -19.78 -4.18
N ASN A 9 -8.44 -19.24 -5.22
CA ASN A 9 -9.65 -18.40 -5.21
C ASN A 9 -9.63 -17.09 -4.41
N VAL A 10 -10.09 -16.03 -5.10
CA VAL A 10 -10.05 -14.60 -4.75
C VAL A 10 -10.77 -14.22 -3.45
N GLN A 11 -11.45 -15.14 -2.77
CA GLN A 11 -12.24 -14.83 -1.56
C GLN A 11 -11.50 -14.97 -0.22
N ASN A 12 -10.26 -15.47 -0.17
CA ASN A 12 -9.52 -15.56 1.09
C ASN A 12 -8.04 -15.25 0.93
N PHE A 13 -7.69 -13.97 0.81
CA PHE A 13 -6.35 -13.47 1.11
C PHE A 13 -6.07 -13.53 2.63
N ARG A 14 -6.07 -14.73 3.22
CA ARG A 14 -5.55 -14.99 4.56
C ARG A 14 -4.24 -15.75 4.45
N VAL A 15 -3.16 -15.04 4.11
CA VAL A 15 -1.82 -15.57 4.33
C VAL A 15 -1.57 -15.58 5.84
N GLN A 16 -1.82 -16.72 6.49
CA GLN A 16 -1.40 -16.94 7.88
C GLN A 16 0.13 -17.06 7.93
N ILE A 17 0.82 -15.95 8.15
CA ILE A 17 2.26 -15.95 8.45
C ILE A 17 2.43 -16.47 9.88
N LYS A 18 2.77 -17.76 10.03
CA LYS A 18 2.78 -18.46 11.32
C LYS A 18 4.00 -18.18 12.19
N THR A 19 5.07 -17.57 11.67
CA THR A 19 6.31 -17.33 12.45
C THR A 19 6.99 -16.01 12.12
N ARG A 20 7.73 -15.46 13.10
CA ARG A 20 8.58 -14.26 12.95
C ARG A 20 9.60 -14.38 11.81
N ASP A 21 10.13 -15.58 11.59
CA ASP A 21 11.09 -15.86 10.51
C ASP A 21 10.46 -15.80 9.12
N MET A 22 9.19 -16.21 8.98
CA MET A 22 8.46 -16.04 7.71
C MET A 22 8.20 -14.56 7.42
N ALA A 23 7.89 -13.74 8.43
CA ALA A 23 7.72 -12.30 8.23
C ALA A 23 9.02 -11.63 7.77
N MET A 24 10.18 -12.06 8.30
CA MET A 24 11.49 -11.56 7.88
C MET A 24 11.85 -12.01 6.46
N LYS A 25 11.63 -13.29 6.12
CA LYS A 25 11.81 -13.78 4.75
C LYS A 25 10.89 -13.08 3.76
N TYR A 26 9.64 -12.80 4.14
CA TYR A 26 8.70 -12.02 3.34
C TYR A 26 9.25 -10.62 3.09
N LEU A 27 9.67 -9.88 4.12
CA LEU A 27 10.27 -8.55 3.95
C LEU A 27 11.50 -8.56 3.04
N GLN A 28 12.35 -9.58 3.15
CA GLN A 28 13.52 -9.77 2.28
C GLN A 28 13.14 -10.15 0.83
N LEU A 29 12.01 -10.82 0.60
CA LEU A 29 11.54 -11.14 -0.76
C LEU A 29 11.04 -9.89 -1.50
N TYR A 30 10.32 -8.99 -0.82
CA TYR A 30 9.78 -7.78 -1.43
C TYR A 30 10.75 -6.60 -1.40
N VAL A 31 11.77 -6.66 -0.54
CA VAL A 31 12.80 -5.63 -0.41
C VAL A 31 14.15 -6.31 -0.16
N PRO A 32 14.77 -6.89 -1.19
CA PRO A 32 16.00 -7.69 -1.05
C PRO A 32 17.16 -6.92 -0.43
N ASP A 33 17.17 -5.59 -0.54
CA ASP A 33 18.20 -4.72 0.02
C ASP A 33 17.90 -4.23 1.44
N LEU A 34 16.77 -4.63 2.03
CA LEU A 34 16.38 -4.19 3.37
C LEU A 34 17.18 -4.97 4.42
N SER A 35 18.26 -4.37 4.90
CA SER A 35 19.08 -4.97 5.94
C SER A 35 18.27 -5.23 7.21
N THR A 36 18.60 -6.30 7.93
CA THR A 36 17.97 -6.64 9.21
C THR A 36 18.01 -5.48 10.21
N SER A 37 19.07 -4.67 10.19
CA SER A 37 19.20 -3.47 11.03
C SER A 37 18.20 -2.37 10.64
N LEU A 38 17.91 -2.19 9.35
CA LEU A 38 16.93 -1.22 8.90
C LEU A 38 15.51 -1.64 9.26
N ILE A 39 15.19 -2.94 9.17
CA ILE A 39 13.92 -3.49 9.68
C ILE A 39 13.80 -3.27 11.19
N GLN A 40 14.87 -3.49 11.96
CA GLN A 40 14.86 -3.23 13.40
C GLN A 40 14.65 -1.75 13.72
N LYS A 41 15.30 -0.85 12.97
CA LYS A 41 15.11 0.60 13.12
C LYS A 41 13.69 1.04 12.74
N PHE A 42 13.06 0.38 11.76
CA PHE A 42 11.65 0.60 11.41
C PHE A 42 10.74 0.16 12.56
N LYS A 43 11.03 -1.00 13.16
CA LYS A 43 10.32 -1.55 14.32
C LYS A 43 10.41 -0.66 15.55
N SER A 44 11.49 0.08 15.71
CA SER A 44 11.66 1.00 16.84
C SER A 44 10.96 2.34 16.65
N GLN A 45 10.33 2.59 15.49
CA GLN A 45 9.55 3.82 15.28
C GLN A 45 8.26 3.75 16.06
N LEU A 46 7.92 4.83 16.77
CA LEU A 46 6.71 4.92 17.57
C LEU A 46 5.44 4.79 16.69
N ARG A 47 5.50 5.32 15.47
CA ARG A 47 4.43 5.21 14.48
C ARG A 47 5.04 4.85 13.13
N SER A 48 4.67 3.67 12.65
CA SER A 48 5.10 3.13 11.37
C SER A 48 3.92 2.54 10.62
N LEU A 49 4.01 2.51 9.30
CA LEU A 49 2.97 2.05 8.40
C LEU A 49 3.62 1.38 7.19
N GLU A 50 3.21 0.16 6.90
CA GLU A 50 3.57 -0.51 5.65
C GLU A 50 2.43 -0.29 4.64
N VAL A 51 2.75 0.21 3.45
CA VAL A 51 1.78 0.35 2.36
C VAL A 51 2.19 -0.60 1.25
N TYR A 52 1.41 -1.66 1.07
CA TYR A 52 1.58 -2.61 -0.02
C TYR A 52 0.58 -2.32 -1.12
N ILE A 53 1.09 -2.11 -2.34
CA ILE A 53 0.27 -1.89 -3.53
C ILE A 53 0.51 -3.05 -4.48
N ASN A 54 -0.55 -3.75 -4.84
CA ASN A 54 -0.55 -4.88 -5.76
C ASN A 54 -1.22 -4.50 -7.09
N ASN A 55 -0.45 -4.49 -8.16
CA ASN A 55 -0.94 -4.25 -9.50
C ASN A 55 -1.24 -5.60 -10.18
N GLN A 56 -2.52 -5.91 -10.36
CA GLN A 56 -2.96 -7.10 -11.09
C GLN A 56 -3.40 -6.79 -12.52
N THR A 57 -3.16 -5.57 -13.00
CA THR A 57 -3.46 -5.15 -14.38
C THR A 57 -2.31 -5.51 -15.31
N SER A 58 -2.57 -5.42 -16.62
CA SER A 58 -1.53 -5.61 -17.65
C SER A 58 -0.71 -4.35 -17.91
N GLU A 59 -1.17 -3.20 -17.43
CA GLU A 59 -0.46 -1.92 -17.51
C GLU A 59 0.44 -1.70 -16.28
N ALA A 60 1.52 -0.94 -16.45
CA ALA A 60 2.30 -0.48 -15.31
C ALA A 60 1.58 0.67 -14.59
N LEU A 61 1.83 0.82 -13.29
CA LEU A 61 1.46 2.00 -12.53
C LEU A 61 2.68 2.91 -12.41
N VAL A 62 2.64 4.09 -13.01
CA VAL A 62 3.68 5.11 -12.85
C VAL A 62 3.38 5.93 -11.61
N PHE A 63 4.35 6.01 -10.71
CA PHE A 63 4.23 6.88 -9.56
C PHE A 63 4.39 8.34 -10.00
N LEU A 64 3.45 9.20 -9.58
CA LEU A 64 3.48 10.62 -9.95
C LEU A 64 3.81 11.51 -8.77
N GLU A 65 3.19 11.26 -7.62
CA GLU A 65 3.20 12.23 -6.52
C GLU A 65 3.01 11.54 -5.17
N SER A 66 3.70 12.06 -4.16
CA SER A 66 3.42 11.77 -2.75
C SER A 66 3.26 13.07 -1.99
N TYR A 67 2.31 13.06 -1.07
CA TYR A 67 2.14 14.12 -0.08
C TYR A 67 2.28 13.50 1.32
N PHE A 68 2.94 14.22 2.24
CA PHE A 68 3.04 13.82 3.64
C PHE A 68 2.69 15.00 4.53
N PHE A 69 1.53 14.93 5.18
CA PHE A 69 1.15 15.86 6.23
C PHE A 69 2.04 15.68 7.47
N THR A 70 2.32 14.42 7.83
CA THR A 70 3.22 14.06 8.94
C THR A 70 4.04 12.83 8.60
N GLY A 71 5.28 12.78 9.10
CA GLY A 71 6.19 11.66 8.86
C GLY A 71 6.81 11.67 7.46
N GLY A 72 7.01 10.50 6.89
CA GLY A 72 7.51 10.32 5.53
C GLY A 72 7.97 8.90 5.26
N MET A 73 8.66 8.70 4.14
CA MET A 73 9.30 7.43 3.83
C MET A 73 10.46 7.14 4.81
N PHE A 74 10.56 5.90 5.27
CA PHE A 74 11.50 5.47 6.30
C PHE A 74 12.84 4.91 5.76
N ALA A 75 12.82 4.25 4.59
CA ALA A 75 14.00 3.57 4.03
C ALA A 75 14.43 4.20 2.69
N SER A 76 15.74 4.28 2.48
CA SER A 76 16.51 5.09 1.51
C SER A 76 16.39 4.72 0.02
N ASN A 77 15.29 4.09 -0.39
CA ASN A 77 14.85 4.19 -1.78
C ASN A 77 13.91 5.40 -1.85
N ASP A 78 14.48 6.59 -1.61
CA ASP A 78 13.80 7.88 -1.36
C ASP A 78 12.82 8.32 -2.47
N LYS A 79 12.75 7.55 -3.56
CA LYS A 79 11.79 7.76 -4.63
C LYS A 79 10.84 6.57 -4.68
N PRO A 80 9.54 6.82 -4.46
CA PRO A 80 8.53 5.84 -4.80
C PRO A 80 8.74 5.36 -6.23
N ARG A 81 8.59 4.06 -6.44
CA ARG A 81 8.88 3.38 -7.70
C ARG A 81 7.60 3.05 -8.43
N ASP A 82 7.70 2.98 -9.74
CA ASP A 82 6.67 2.42 -10.60
C ASP A 82 6.42 0.95 -10.28
N ILE A 83 5.18 0.50 -10.47
CA ILE A 83 4.74 -0.86 -10.17
C ILE A 83 4.44 -1.57 -11.49
N GLN A 84 5.26 -2.56 -11.81
CA GLN A 84 5.14 -3.32 -13.06
C GLN A 84 3.81 -4.10 -13.10
N PRO A 85 3.36 -4.51 -14.31
CA PRO A 85 2.20 -5.39 -14.46
C PRO A 85 2.34 -6.66 -13.61
N HIS A 86 1.23 -7.12 -13.03
CA HIS A 86 1.17 -8.35 -12.21
C HIS A 86 2.23 -8.42 -11.08
N SER A 87 2.60 -7.27 -10.52
CA SER A 87 3.62 -7.16 -9.47
C SER A 87 3.13 -6.29 -8.31
N GLY A 88 3.88 -6.28 -7.20
CA GLY A 88 3.57 -5.42 -6.07
C GLY A 88 4.78 -4.66 -5.54
N CYS A 89 4.52 -3.51 -4.91
CA CYS A 89 5.53 -2.69 -4.27
C CYS A 89 5.15 -2.45 -2.80
N VAL A 90 6.15 -2.42 -1.92
CA VAL A 90 5.97 -2.12 -0.50
C VAL A 90 6.68 -0.80 -0.19
N TYR A 91 5.96 0.13 0.42
CA TYR A 91 6.50 1.38 0.96
C TYR A 91 6.49 1.34 2.49
N PHE A 92 7.60 1.72 3.11
CA PHE A 92 7.76 1.80 4.56
C PHE A 92 7.69 3.26 4.97
N LEU A 93 6.70 3.61 5.77
CA LEU A 93 6.42 4.97 6.18
C LEU A 93 6.54 5.06 7.71
N ALA A 94 7.13 6.14 8.21
CA ALA A 94 7.28 6.35 9.64
C ALA A 94 7.17 7.82 10.03
N ASN A 95 6.90 8.04 11.31
CA ASN A 95 6.99 9.37 11.91
C ASN A 95 8.44 9.88 11.86
N LYS A 96 8.60 11.18 11.57
CA LYS A 96 9.89 11.88 11.63
C LYS A 96 10.13 12.59 12.97
N SER A 97 9.11 12.63 13.83
CA SER A 97 9.12 13.32 15.11
C SER A 97 8.44 12.47 16.17
N ILE A 98 8.93 12.52 17.40
CA ILE A 98 8.50 11.65 18.51
C ILE A 98 7.00 11.77 18.80
N VAL A 99 6.42 12.95 18.63
CA VAL A 99 5.00 13.24 18.94
C VAL A 99 4.13 13.37 17.68
N ALA A 100 4.55 12.79 16.56
CA ALA A 100 3.81 12.80 15.30
C ALA A 100 3.41 11.39 14.87
N GLY A 101 2.29 11.32 14.14
CA GLY A 101 1.91 10.13 13.38
C GLY A 101 2.66 10.04 12.05
N VAL A 102 2.15 9.18 11.17
CA VAL A 102 2.51 9.17 9.74
C VAL A 102 1.23 9.22 8.90
N SER A 103 1.08 10.27 8.11
CA SER A 103 -0.11 10.50 7.28
C SER A 103 0.27 11.18 5.97
N GLY A 104 -0.46 10.82 4.91
CA GLY A 104 -0.16 11.31 3.58
C GLY A 104 -1.02 10.65 2.52
N GLY A 105 -0.60 10.83 1.27
CA GLY A 105 -1.25 10.23 0.12
C GLY A 105 -0.27 9.95 -1.01
N PHE A 106 -0.65 9.01 -1.88
CA PHE A 106 0.06 8.68 -3.11
C PHE A 106 -0.85 8.82 -4.33
N LYS A 107 -0.25 9.19 -5.45
CA LYS A 107 -0.88 9.27 -6.77
C LYS A 107 -0.10 8.43 -7.77
N PHE A 108 -0.82 7.58 -8.49
CA PHE A 108 -0.30 6.75 -9.57
C PHE A 108 -1.10 6.99 -10.84
N LYS A 109 -0.48 6.79 -12.00
CA LYS A 109 -1.14 6.75 -13.31
C LYS A 109 -1.01 5.36 -13.92
N VAL A 110 -2.10 4.85 -14.48
CA VAL A 110 -2.08 3.64 -15.29
C VAL A 110 -1.48 3.98 -16.66
N VAL A 111 -0.37 3.33 -17.05
CA VAL A 111 0.34 3.65 -18.29
C VAL A 111 -0.54 3.41 -19.52
N GLY A 112 -0.53 4.35 -20.46
CA GLY A 112 -1.32 4.26 -21.69
C GLY A 112 -2.81 4.49 -21.49
N LYS A 113 -3.24 4.82 -20.26
CA LYS A 113 -4.62 5.11 -19.91
C LYS A 113 -4.68 6.48 -19.25
N ASP A 114 -5.85 7.09 -19.34
CA ASP A 114 -6.13 8.30 -18.60
C ASP A 114 -6.86 7.97 -17.29
N VAL A 115 -6.27 7.04 -16.53
CA VAL A 115 -6.81 6.57 -15.25
C VAL A 115 -5.73 6.75 -14.18
N TYR A 116 -6.13 7.35 -13.08
CA TYR A 116 -5.27 7.72 -11.96
C TYR A 116 -5.77 7.07 -10.68
N MET A 117 -4.87 6.49 -9.92
CA MET A 117 -5.15 5.89 -8.62
C MET A 117 -4.61 6.77 -7.50
N TYR A 118 -5.46 7.04 -6.53
CA TYR A 118 -5.16 7.85 -5.35
C TYR A 118 -5.28 6.98 -4.12
N LEU A 119 -4.31 7.06 -3.23
CA LEU A 119 -4.28 6.31 -1.98
C LEU A 119 -3.99 7.25 -0.82
N GLY A 120 -4.98 7.52 0.02
CA GLY A 120 -4.84 8.28 1.24
C GLY A 120 -4.64 7.38 2.45
N PHE A 121 -3.82 7.81 3.40
CA PHE A 121 -3.55 7.05 4.62
C PHE A 121 -3.24 7.94 5.83
N SER A 122 -3.61 7.46 7.01
CA SER A 122 -3.23 8.05 8.30
C SER A 122 -3.05 6.98 9.38
N ASN A 123 -1.90 7.02 10.04
CA ASN A 123 -1.60 6.35 11.30
C ASN A 123 -1.25 7.44 12.33
N PRO A 124 -2.25 8.07 12.97
CA PRO A 124 -2.01 9.19 13.86
C PRO A 124 -1.37 8.73 15.19
N LEU A 125 -0.82 9.68 15.95
CA LEU A 125 -0.36 9.39 17.31
C LEU A 125 -1.54 8.98 18.21
N MET A 126 -2.66 9.68 18.08
CA MET A 126 -3.92 9.46 18.81
C MET A 126 -5.08 9.43 17.81
N GLY A 127 -6.08 8.59 18.07
CA GLY A 127 -7.23 8.38 17.18
C GLY A 127 -7.11 7.09 16.38
N SER A 128 -7.97 6.96 15.36
CA SER A 128 -8.07 5.76 14.54
C SER A 128 -7.24 5.86 13.26
N TYR A 129 -6.91 4.69 12.72
CA TYR A 129 -6.37 4.59 11.37
C TYR A 129 -7.42 5.05 10.35
N LYS A 130 -6.92 5.62 9.26
CA LYS A 130 -7.74 6.08 8.15
C LYS A 130 -7.12 5.66 6.83
N THR A 131 -7.98 5.26 5.91
CA THR A 131 -7.58 4.85 4.56
C THR A 131 -8.57 5.37 3.53
N PHE A 132 -8.09 5.60 2.32
CA PHE A 132 -8.90 6.00 1.18
C PHE A 132 -8.26 5.51 -0.11
N VAL A 133 -9.08 5.03 -1.03
CA VAL A 133 -8.65 4.74 -2.39
C VAL A 133 -9.65 5.32 -3.37
N TYR A 134 -9.17 5.89 -4.46
CA TYR A 134 -10.01 6.43 -5.52
C TYR A 134 -9.39 6.19 -6.89
N LEU A 135 -10.24 6.00 -7.89
CA LEU A 135 -9.86 5.96 -9.29
C LEU A 135 -10.62 7.07 -10.03
N MET A 136 -9.92 7.83 -10.87
CA MET A 136 -10.56 8.85 -11.70
C MET A 136 -9.82 9.06 -13.01
N LYS A 137 -10.52 9.72 -13.94
CA LYS A 137 -9.97 10.18 -15.21
C LYS A 137 -9.37 11.58 -15.08
N ASP A 138 -8.57 11.98 -16.06
CA ASP A 138 -8.01 13.32 -16.28
C ASP A 138 -7.05 13.86 -15.19
N GLY A 139 -6.86 13.14 -14.07
CA GLY A 139 -5.74 13.34 -13.15
C GLY A 139 -5.69 14.69 -12.43
N TYR A 140 -6.80 15.43 -12.35
CA TYR A 140 -6.83 16.79 -11.79
C TYR A 140 -6.58 16.88 -10.28
N GLN A 141 -6.74 15.78 -9.55
CA GLN A 141 -6.57 15.77 -8.09
C GLN A 141 -5.09 15.59 -7.68
N SER A 142 -4.72 16.10 -6.50
CA SER A 142 -3.37 15.94 -5.94
C SER A 142 -3.29 14.76 -4.97
N ALA A 143 -2.07 14.37 -4.57
CA ALA A 143 -1.89 13.37 -3.51
C ALA A 143 -2.36 13.89 -2.13
N GLU A 144 -2.36 15.20 -1.92
CA GLU A 144 -2.90 15.85 -0.72
C GLU A 144 -4.41 15.66 -0.58
N GLN A 145 -5.17 15.81 -1.67
CA GLN A 145 -6.62 15.58 -1.63
C GLN A 145 -6.97 14.15 -1.27
N ALA A 146 -6.15 13.17 -1.68
CA ALA A 146 -6.32 11.78 -1.26
C ALA A 146 -6.18 11.62 0.26
N TYR A 147 -5.26 12.37 0.89
CA TYR A 147 -5.12 12.43 2.34
C TYR A 147 -6.33 13.09 3.01
N ASP A 148 -6.82 14.21 2.47
CA ASP A 148 -7.97 14.93 3.04
C ASP A 148 -9.25 14.07 3.03
N MET A 149 -9.40 13.19 2.04
CA MET A 149 -10.51 12.25 1.91
C MET A 149 -10.31 10.96 2.72
N ALA A 150 -9.20 10.81 3.46
CA ALA A 150 -8.99 9.67 4.33
C ALA A 150 -9.95 9.70 5.53
N GLU A 151 -10.74 8.65 5.66
CA GLU A 151 -11.75 8.50 6.71
C GLU A 151 -11.54 7.20 7.49
N ASN A 152 -12.21 7.09 8.64
CA ASN A 152 -12.12 5.94 9.54
C ASN A 152 -12.42 4.63 8.77
N ASP A 153 -11.61 3.60 9.08
CA ASP A 153 -11.48 2.41 8.26
C ASP A 153 -12.79 1.67 7.95
N SER A 154 -12.98 1.45 6.65
CA SER A 154 -13.81 0.41 6.08
C SER A 154 -13.08 -0.18 4.87
N LEU A 155 -13.38 -1.42 4.49
CA LEU A 155 -13.03 -1.90 3.16
C LEU A 155 -13.63 -0.92 2.14
N LYS A 156 -12.81 -0.38 1.25
CA LYS A 156 -13.28 0.51 0.18
C LYS A 156 -12.95 -0.13 -1.15
N MET A 157 -13.97 -0.23 -2.00
CA MET A 157 -13.88 -0.67 -3.38
C MET A 157 -14.39 0.45 -4.26
N VAL A 158 -13.62 0.81 -5.28
CA VAL A 158 -13.94 1.88 -6.23
C VAL A 158 -13.73 1.38 -7.64
N VAL A 159 -14.55 1.86 -8.56
CA VAL A 159 -14.54 1.44 -9.96
C VAL A 159 -14.37 2.67 -10.85
N CYS A 160 -13.53 2.56 -11.87
CA CYS A 160 -13.40 3.56 -12.92
C CYS A 160 -13.05 2.86 -14.24
N ASP A 161 -13.87 3.09 -15.28
CA ASP A 161 -13.79 2.39 -16.56
C ASP A 161 -13.76 0.87 -16.35
N GLU A 162 -12.66 0.20 -16.72
CA GLU A 162 -12.46 -1.25 -16.62
C GLU A 162 -11.67 -1.66 -15.37
N TYR A 163 -11.34 -0.71 -14.48
CA TYR A 163 -10.50 -0.93 -13.32
C TYR A 163 -11.30 -0.93 -12.02
N ILE A 164 -10.91 -1.82 -11.10
CA ILE A 164 -11.32 -1.82 -9.70
C ILE A 164 -10.09 -1.55 -8.84
N ALA A 165 -10.20 -0.64 -7.88
CA ALA A 165 -9.24 -0.52 -6.80
C ALA A 165 -9.88 -0.88 -5.46
N GLU A 166 -9.16 -1.63 -4.65
CA GLU A 166 -9.57 -2.07 -3.31
C GLU A 166 -8.50 -1.67 -2.30
N VAL A 167 -8.92 -1.16 -1.14
CA VAL A 167 -8.01 -0.91 -0.02
C VAL A 167 -8.55 -1.54 1.25
N ALA A 168 -7.67 -2.22 1.98
CA ALA A 168 -7.95 -2.82 3.27
C ALA A 168 -6.80 -2.53 4.25
N LEU A 169 -7.15 -2.21 5.49
CA LEU A 169 -6.19 -2.22 6.58
C LEU A 169 -6.11 -3.65 7.14
N THR A 170 -4.91 -4.20 7.22
CA THR A 170 -4.64 -5.47 7.89
C THR A 170 -3.84 -5.22 9.15
N TYR A 171 -4.33 -5.82 10.24
CA TYR A 171 -3.59 -5.97 11.49
C TYR A 171 -3.07 -7.41 11.53
N PRO A 172 -1.87 -7.69 11.01
CA PRO A 172 -1.30 -9.01 11.10
C PRO A 172 -1.17 -9.41 12.57
N TYR A 173 -1.76 -10.56 12.93
CA TYR A 173 -1.75 -11.14 14.29
C TYR A 173 -0.34 -11.25 14.92
N TYR A 174 0.70 -11.23 14.09
CA TYR A 174 2.11 -11.37 14.49
C TYR A 174 3.03 -10.27 13.95
N SER A 175 2.51 -9.22 13.31
CA SER A 175 3.33 -8.07 12.94
C SER A 175 2.93 -6.86 13.79
N PRO A 176 3.90 -6.17 14.41
CA PRO A 176 3.63 -4.97 15.19
C PRO A 176 3.17 -3.78 14.32
N PHE A 177 3.09 -3.97 13.01
CA PHE A 177 2.78 -2.93 12.05
C PHE A 177 1.35 -3.08 11.54
N SER A 178 0.67 -1.95 11.53
CA SER A 178 -0.49 -1.76 10.68
C SER A 178 -0.02 -1.71 9.22
N ARG A 179 -0.74 -2.43 8.36
CA ARG A 179 -0.42 -2.54 6.95
C ARG A 179 -1.63 -2.21 6.11
N ILE A 180 -1.45 -1.32 5.15
CA ILE A 180 -2.45 -1.01 4.13
C ILE A 180 -2.15 -1.91 2.93
N HIS A 181 -3.15 -2.69 2.52
CA HIS A 181 -3.13 -3.43 1.26
C HIS A 181 -4.03 -2.70 0.28
N CYS A 182 -3.42 -2.15 -0.77
CA CYS A 182 -4.11 -1.61 -1.93
C CYS A 182 -3.94 -2.58 -3.10
N LYS A 183 -5.01 -2.87 -3.83
CA LYS A 183 -5.00 -3.72 -5.03
C LYS A 183 -5.69 -2.97 -6.15
N ILE A 184 -5.15 -3.03 -7.36
CA ILE A 184 -5.84 -2.61 -8.58
C ILE A 184 -5.91 -3.80 -9.56
N SER A 185 -7.07 -4.04 -10.13
CA SER A 185 -7.35 -5.15 -11.05
C SER A 185 -8.38 -4.73 -12.10
N TYR A 186 -8.62 -5.59 -13.10
CA TYR A 186 -9.75 -5.40 -14.00
C TYR A 186 -11.08 -5.75 -13.31
N MET A 187 -12.17 -5.11 -13.74
CA MET A 187 -13.50 -5.64 -13.52
C MET A 187 -13.62 -6.96 -14.28
N GLU A 188 -13.93 -8.05 -13.59
CA GLU A 188 -14.34 -9.27 -14.27
C GLU A 188 -15.61 -8.96 -15.05
N LYS A 189 -15.52 -9.00 -16.39
CA LYS A 189 -16.73 -9.03 -17.22
C LYS A 189 -17.44 -10.32 -16.87
N THR A 190 -18.56 -10.24 -16.15
CA THR A 190 -19.45 -11.39 -16.02
C THR A 190 -19.87 -11.75 -17.44
N ILE A 191 -19.35 -12.86 -17.97
CA ILE A 191 -19.81 -13.42 -19.22
C ILE A 191 -21.18 -14.00 -18.91
N VAL A 192 -22.22 -13.27 -19.32
CA VAL A 192 -23.63 -13.72 -19.24
C VAL A 192 -23.95 -14.55 -20.47
#